data_AF-J3M174-F1
#
_entry.id   AF-J3M174-F1
#
_cell.length_a   1.000
_cell.length_b   1.000
_cell.length_c   1.000
_cell.angle_alpha   90.00
_cell.angle_beta   90.00
_cell.angle_gamma   90.00
#
_symmetry.space_group_name_H-M   'P 1'
#
loop_
_entity.id
_entity.type
_entity.pdbx_description
1 polymer ?
#
loop_
_entity_poly.entity_id
_entity_poly.type
_entity_poly.pdbx_seq_one_letter_code
_entity_poly.pdbx_strand_id
1 'polypeptide(L)'
;MENKDDQVLSIIFMTLYVSLWISFRNHTTAKEMWDYLNKRYTQDSRALGCSLLQNLSNLQQKEETLEEFYTIFTLLMGQLKAHFPKAASGCERCKEKEKHD
;
A
#
# COMPACT_ATOMS: atom_id res chain seq x y z
N MET A 1 -14.95 -18.91 -28.10
CA MET A 1 -15.17 -17.95 -27.00
C MET A 1 -13.82 -17.85 -26.30
N GLU A 2 -13.10 -16.76 -26.52
CA GLU A 2 -11.75 -16.60 -25.96
C GLU A 2 -11.85 -16.51 -24.45
N ASN A 3 -11.14 -17.40 -23.75
CA ASN A 3 -11.19 -17.48 -22.30
C ASN A 3 -10.52 -16.22 -21.73
N LYS A 4 -11.28 -15.40 -20.99
CA LYS A 4 -10.76 -14.17 -20.39
C LYS A 4 -9.58 -14.45 -19.46
N ASP A 5 -9.52 -15.64 -18.87
CA ASP A 5 -8.39 -16.06 -18.04
C ASP A 5 -7.11 -16.17 -18.87
N ASP A 6 -7.19 -16.72 -20.08
CA ASP A 6 -6.02 -16.88 -20.97
C ASP A 6 -5.48 -15.53 -21.45
N GLN A 7 -6.37 -14.55 -21.69
CA GLN A 7 -5.98 -13.19 -22.07
C GLN A 7 -5.29 -12.46 -20.91
N VAL A 8 -5.83 -12.56 -19.69
CA VAL A 8 -5.22 -11.98 -18.50
C VAL A 8 -3.86 -12.63 -18.21
N LEU A 9 -3.76 -13.96 -18.30
CA LEU A 9 -2.51 -14.70 -18.19
C LEU A 9 -1.49 -14.26 -19.22
N SER A 10 -1.89 -14.06 -20.48
CA SER A 10 -0.99 -13.59 -21.55
C SER A 10 -0.44 -12.19 -21.25
N ILE A 11 -1.29 -11.26 -20.83
CA ILE A 11 -0.85 -9.89 -20.49
C ILE A 11 0.09 -9.92 -19.28
N ILE A 12 -0.24 -10.66 -18.22
CA ILE A 12 0.61 -10.86 -17.04
C ILE A 12 1.96 -11.46 -17.46
N PHE A 13 1.95 -12.48 -18.33
CA PHE A 13 3.15 -13.15 -18.81
C PHE A 13 4.05 -12.25 -19.67
N MET A 14 3.45 -11.39 -20.51
CA MET A 14 4.19 -10.47 -21.37
C MET A 14 4.71 -9.23 -20.64
N THR A 15 4.05 -8.80 -19.55
CA THR A 15 4.40 -7.56 -18.83
C THR A 15 5.25 -7.78 -17.58
N LEU A 16 5.24 -8.99 -17.00
CA LEU A 16 5.93 -9.25 -15.75
C LEU A 16 7.17 -10.13 -15.95
N TYR A 17 8.32 -9.59 -15.52
CA TYR A 17 9.64 -10.24 -15.50
C TYR A 17 9.61 -11.69 -14.96
N VAL A 18 10.54 -12.54 -15.41
CA VAL A 18 10.77 -13.95 -15.01
C VAL A 18 10.61 -14.23 -13.51
N SER A 19 10.96 -13.27 -12.65
CA SER A 19 10.82 -13.35 -11.18
C SER A 19 9.38 -13.56 -10.70
N LEU A 20 8.39 -13.01 -11.41
CA LEU A 20 6.97 -13.20 -11.11
C LEU A 20 6.46 -14.57 -11.58
N TRP A 21 6.96 -15.08 -12.71
CA TRP A 21 6.61 -16.42 -13.17
C TRP A 21 7.07 -17.52 -12.18
N ILE A 22 8.29 -17.40 -11.66
CA ILE A 22 8.79 -18.30 -10.60
C ILE A 22 7.88 -18.22 -9.36
N SER A 23 7.39 -17.03 -9.03
CA SER A 23 6.49 -16.81 -7.91
C SER A 23 5.10 -17.45 -8.12
N PHE A 24 4.63 -17.53 -9.36
CA PHE A 24 3.33 -18.12 -9.71
C PHE A 24 3.35 -19.64 -9.90
N ARG A 25 4.54 -20.27 -9.91
CA ARG A 25 4.68 -21.73 -10.14
C ARG A 25 3.81 -22.58 -9.21
N ASN A 26 3.53 -22.08 -8.00
CA ASN A 26 2.75 -22.79 -6.98
C ASN A 26 1.30 -22.30 -6.88
N HIS A 27 0.85 -21.40 -7.75
CA HIS A 27 -0.50 -20.83 -7.77
C HIS A 27 -1.20 -21.32 -9.03
N THR A 28 -2.31 -22.06 -8.88
CA THR A 28 -2.96 -22.77 -9.98
C THR A 28 -4.22 -22.07 -10.49
N THR A 29 -4.78 -21.17 -9.68
CA THR A 29 -5.96 -20.38 -10.03
C THR A 29 -5.62 -18.89 -10.14
N ALA A 30 -6.37 -18.17 -10.97
CA ALA A 30 -6.24 -16.72 -11.08
C ALA A 30 -6.45 -16.00 -9.73
N LYS A 31 -7.34 -16.54 -8.87
CA LYS A 31 -7.57 -16.04 -7.52
C LYS A 31 -6.33 -16.15 -6.63
N GLU A 32 -5.66 -17.30 -6.64
CA GLU A 32 -4.42 -17.51 -5.87
C GLU A 32 -3.29 -16.60 -6.35
N MET A 33 -3.16 -16.39 -7.67
CA MET A 33 -2.18 -15.46 -8.23
C MET A 33 -2.50 -14.01 -7.83
N TRP A 34 -3.77 -13.60 -7.87
CA TRP A 34 -4.22 -12.29 -7.41
C TRP A 34 -3.95 -12.09 -5.92
N ASP A 35 -4.31 -13.05 -5.07
CA ASP A 35 -4.09 -12.95 -3.62
C ASP A 35 -2.59 -12.85 -3.29
N TYR A 36 -1.73 -13.57 -4.01
CA TYR A 36 -0.27 -13.44 -3.92
C TYR A 36 0.21 -12.04 -4.30
N LEU A 37 -0.23 -11.53 -5.46
CA LEU A 37 0.15 -10.20 -5.93
C LEU A 37 -0.33 -9.12 -4.97
N ASN A 38 -1.59 -9.22 -4.56
CA ASN A 38 -2.18 -8.32 -3.60
C ASN A 38 -1.35 -8.34 -2.30
N LYS A 39 -1.11 -9.49 -1.69
CA LYS A 39 -0.28 -9.58 -0.47
C LYS A 39 1.13 -9.01 -0.65
N ARG A 40 1.76 -9.24 -1.81
CA ARG A 40 3.14 -8.80 -2.09
C ARG A 40 3.24 -7.30 -2.35
N TYR A 41 2.26 -6.71 -3.02
CA TYR A 41 2.33 -5.33 -3.51
C TYR A 41 1.39 -4.36 -2.79
N THR A 42 0.40 -4.86 -2.06
CA THR A 42 -0.49 -4.07 -1.17
C THR A 42 -0.17 -4.28 0.31
N GLN A 43 0.97 -4.89 0.64
CA GLN A 43 1.44 -4.93 2.03
C GLN A 43 1.50 -3.50 2.57
N ASP A 44 0.78 -3.23 3.68
CA ASP A 44 0.76 -1.96 4.41
C ASP A 44 2.16 -1.37 4.42
N SER A 45 2.36 -0.41 3.53
CA SER A 45 3.70 -0.03 3.15
C SER A 45 4.15 0.92 4.25
N ARG A 46 4.76 0.38 5.31
CA ARG A 46 5.47 1.19 6.30
C ARG A 46 6.38 2.21 5.58
N ALA A 47 6.91 1.86 4.40
CA ALA A 47 7.61 2.79 3.52
C ALA A 47 6.72 3.92 2.97
N LEU A 48 5.50 3.66 2.51
CA LEU A 48 4.51 4.67 2.12
C LEU A 48 4.12 5.55 3.31
N GLY A 49 3.84 4.96 4.47
CA GLY A 49 3.60 5.71 5.70
C GLY A 49 4.78 6.62 6.08
N CYS A 50 6.00 6.10 6.04
CA CYS A 50 7.22 6.89 6.26
C CYS A 50 7.40 7.99 5.19
N SER A 51 7.11 7.69 3.93
CA SER A 51 7.20 8.66 2.83
C SER A 51 6.18 9.79 2.99
N LEU A 52 4.94 9.48 3.38
CA LEU A 52 3.91 10.48 3.67
C LEU A 52 4.31 11.36 4.86
N LEU A 53 4.86 10.77 5.93
CA LEU A 53 5.41 11.52 7.07
C LEU A 53 6.55 12.45 6.65
N GLN A 54 7.48 11.96 5.83
CA GLN A 54 8.60 12.75 5.32
C GLN A 54 8.14 13.88 4.40
N ASN A 55 7.13 13.64 3.56
CA ASN A 55 6.55 14.67 2.71
C ASN A 55 5.87 15.77 3.55
N LEU A 56 5.15 15.38 4.60
CA LEU A 56 4.54 16.33 5.54
C LEU A 56 5.59 17.11 6.33
N SER A 57 6.66 16.47 6.81
CA SER A 57 7.71 17.16 7.57
C SER A 57 8.46 18.19 6.73
N ASN A 58 8.57 17.94 5.42
CA ASN A 58 9.25 18.81 4.47
C ASN A 58 8.29 19.80 3.79
N LEU A 59 6.99 19.72 4.06
CA LEU A 59 6.01 20.60 3.45
C LEU A 59 6.18 22.00 4.04
N GLN A 60 6.58 22.93 3.18
CA GLN A 60 6.73 24.35 3.51
C GLN A 60 6.03 25.15 2.43
N GLN A 61 5.29 26.17 2.82
CA GLN A 61 4.71 27.10 1.86
C GLN A 61 5.84 27.83 1.14
N LYS A 62 5.87 27.72 -0.19
CA LYS A 62 6.87 28.37 -1.06
C LYS A 62 6.20 29.49 -1.85
N GLU A 63 6.06 29.31 -3.16
CA GLU A 63 5.44 30.27 -4.07
C GLU A 63 3.91 30.10 -4.16
N GLU A 64 3.37 29.08 -3.49
CA GLU A 64 1.97 28.69 -3.48
C GLU A 64 1.12 29.69 -2.71
N THR A 65 -0.11 29.90 -3.18
CA THR A 65 -1.12 30.59 -2.38
C THR A 65 -1.44 29.80 -1.12
N LEU A 66 -1.99 30.49 -0.12
CA LEU A 66 -2.37 29.85 1.15
C LEU A 66 -3.38 28.69 0.92
N GLU A 67 -4.30 28.87 -0.02
CA GLU A 67 -5.33 27.87 -0.35
C GLU A 67 -4.74 26.62 -1.01
N GLU A 68 -3.80 26.79 -1.93
CA GLU A 68 -3.07 25.69 -2.58
C GLU A 68 -2.25 24.89 -1.56
N PHE A 69 -1.55 25.59 -0.68
CA PHE A 69 -0.79 24.96 0.40
C PHE A 69 -1.69 24.10 1.30
N TYR A 70 -2.82 24.64 1.77
CA TYR A 70 -3.75 23.90 2.62
C TYR A 70 -4.43 22.75 1.90
N THR A 71 -4.63 22.87 0.57
CA THR A 71 -5.14 21.78 -0.25
C THR A 71 -4.16 20.60 -0.25
N ILE A 72 -2.87 20.86 -0.49
CA ILE A 72 -1.81 19.85 -0.50
C ILE A 72 -1.64 19.25 0.90
N PHE A 73 -1.61 20.09 1.95
CA PHE A 73 -1.53 19.63 3.33
C PHE A 73 -2.68 18.70 3.70
N THR A 74 -3.91 19.09 3.40
CA THR A 74 -5.12 18.32 3.73
C THR A 74 -5.13 16.98 2.99
N LEU A 75 -4.69 16.97 1.73
CA LEU A 75 -4.53 15.75 0.94
C LEU A 75 -3.53 14.78 1.59
N LEU A 76 -2.32 15.25 1.91
CA LEU A 76 -1.27 14.43 2.53
C LEU A 76 -1.69 13.91 3.91
N MET A 77 -2.32 14.76 4.72
CA MET A 77 -2.86 14.37 6.03
C MET A 77 -4.00 13.34 5.91
N GLY A 78 -4.86 13.47 4.90
CA GLY A 78 -5.92 12.52 4.61
C GLY A 78 -5.37 11.15 4.22
N GLN A 79 -4.38 11.13 3.32
CA GLN A 79 -3.68 9.90 2.91
C GLN A 79 -2.99 9.22 4.09
N LEU A 80 -2.32 10.01 4.94
CA LEU A 80 -1.64 9.50 6.12
C LEU A 80 -2.65 8.87 7.11
N LYS A 81 -3.78 9.53 7.37
CA LYS A 81 -4.85 9.01 8.23
C LYS A 81 -5.50 7.75 7.67
N ALA A 82 -5.63 7.64 6.35
CA ALA A 82 -6.16 6.44 5.71
C ALA A 82 -5.17 5.26 5.76
N HIS A 83 -3.86 5.55 5.73
CA HIS A 83 -2.78 4.56 5.79
C HIS A 83 -2.54 4.01 7.20
N PHE A 84 -2.80 4.79 8.25
CA PHE A 84 -2.81 4.25 9.60
C PHE A 84 -4.18 3.65 9.90
N PRO A 85 -4.32 2.31 9.99
CA PRO A 85 -5.57 1.74 10.45
C PRO A 85 -5.93 2.39 11.80
N LYS A 86 -7.17 2.88 11.92
CA LYS A 86 -7.75 3.28 13.22
C LYS A 86 -7.32 2.23 14.22
N ALA A 87 -6.56 2.64 15.24
CA ALA A 87 -5.94 1.75 16.21
C ALA A 87 -6.89 0.58 16.47
N ALA A 88 -6.59 -0.57 15.86
CA ALA A 88 -7.30 -1.77 16.19
C ALA A 88 -7.04 -1.93 17.69
N SER A 89 -8.10 -1.97 18.47
CA SER A 89 -8.12 -2.10 19.93
C SER A 89 -7.49 -3.43 20.45
N GLY A 90 -6.55 -4.00 19.69
CA GLY A 90 -6.02 -5.34 19.83
C GLY A 90 -4.51 -5.46 19.53
N CYS A 91 -3.70 -4.41 19.69
CA CYS A 91 -2.26 -4.64 19.87
C CYS A 91 -2.02 -5.19 21.29
N GLU A 92 -2.02 -6.52 21.44
CA GLU A 92 -1.77 -7.19 22.72
C GLU A 92 -0.41 -6.83 23.31
N ARG A 93 0.63 -6.68 22.48
CA ARG A 93 1.97 -6.20 22.90
C ARG A 93 2.00 -4.75 23.38
N CYS A 94 1.02 -3.94 23.00
CA CYS A 94 0.92 -2.55 23.44
C CYS A 94 0.28 -2.45 24.83
N LYS A 95 -0.61 -3.39 25.17
CA LYS A 95 -1.25 -3.48 26.49
C LYS A 95 -0.29 -3.92 27.62
N GLU A 96 0.81 -4.58 27.28
CA GLU A 96 1.83 -4.99 28.26
C GLU A 96 2.70 -3.82 28.74
N LYS A 97 2.88 -2.78 27.92
CA LYS A 97 3.66 -1.59 28.32
C LYS A 97 2.91 -0.65 29.27
N GLU A 98 1.58 -0.70 29.29
CA GLU A 98 0.76 0.13 30.19
C GLU A 98 0.62 -0.44 31.61
N LYS A 99 1.12 -1.67 31.87
CA LYS A 99 1.01 -2.31 33.20
C LYS A 99 2.25 -2.12 34.09
N HIS A 100 3.26 -1.40 33.62
CA HIS A 100 4.52 -1.19 34.35
C HIS A 100 4.90 0.28 34.56
N ASP A 101 4.01 1.22 34.25
CA ASP A 101 4.12 2.64 34.66
C ASP A 101 3.14 2.94 35.81
#